data_AF-A0A7U2QR58-F1
#
_entry.id   AF-A0A7U2QR58-F1
#
_cell.length_a   1.000
_cell.length_b   1.000
_cell.length_c   1.000
_cell.angle_alpha   90.00
_cell.angle_beta   90.00
_cell.angle_gamma   90.00
#
_symmetry.space_group_name_H-M   'P 1'
#
loop_
_entity.id
_entity.type
_entity.pdbx_description
1 polymer ?
#
loop_
_entity_poly.entity_id
_entity_poly.type
_entity_poly.pdbx_seq_one_letter_code
_entity_poly.pdbx_strand_id
1 'polypeptide(L)'
;MSTQTNAAANDEFPVLPRCVNPEGIFWTAIWYVPTCAPSFPVCAYCYEKHIQPTPHAGLFEAVWLKGGDTSLLCQWNTPRVMAHLAAGDWDAINAFMIERGNLPNCKGPAGHTGLDGSRWYGMIGAWEIQGFVICETCYHELVAWNQLRSYFATTPTIKSDASLWTCDAAVVPLIKEGLRRAIASPNRWD
;
A
#
# COMPACT_ATOMS: atom_id res chain seq x y z
N MET A 1 -6.76 -13.60 54.07
CA MET A 1 -7.05 -12.52 53.12
C MET A 1 -5.72 -11.99 52.65
N SER A 2 -5.23 -12.51 51.52
CA SER A 2 -3.95 -12.11 50.93
C SER A 2 -4.27 -11.38 49.65
N THR A 3 -4.23 -10.05 49.71
CA THR A 3 -4.42 -9.18 48.55
C THR A 3 -3.12 -9.23 47.74
N GLN A 4 -3.12 -9.98 46.64
CA GLN A 4 -2.06 -9.87 45.63
C GLN A 4 -2.29 -8.57 44.85
N THR A 5 -1.38 -7.63 45.05
CA THR A 5 -1.22 -6.44 44.23
C THR A 5 -0.71 -6.89 42.86
N ASN A 6 -1.54 -6.83 41.83
CA ASN A 6 -1.10 -6.99 40.45
C ASN A 6 -0.27 -5.77 40.06
N ALA A 7 1.05 -5.96 40.00
CA ALA A 7 1.94 -5.06 39.30
C ALA A 7 1.63 -5.18 37.81
N ALA A 8 0.98 -4.15 37.25
CA ALA A 8 0.97 -3.99 35.80
C ALA A 8 2.41 -3.70 35.37
N ALA A 9 3.03 -4.65 34.70
CA ALA A 9 4.30 -4.43 34.04
C ALA A 9 4.10 -3.28 33.04
N ASN A 10 4.91 -2.22 33.19
CA ASN A 10 5.11 -1.23 32.15
C ASN A 10 5.80 -1.96 30.98
N ASP A 11 5.02 -2.62 30.12
CA ASP A 11 5.51 -3.06 28.83
C ASP A 11 5.80 -1.79 28.02
N GLU A 12 7.08 -1.42 27.96
CA GLU A 12 7.57 -0.32 27.15
C GLU A 12 7.26 -0.64 25.69
N PHE A 13 6.24 0.02 25.15
CA PHE A 13 5.73 -0.25 23.82
C PHE A 13 6.80 0.01 22.76
N PRO A 14 6.99 -0.87 21.75
CA PRO A 14 7.96 -0.63 20.71
C PRO A 14 7.59 0.62 19.91
N VAL A 15 8.35 1.71 20.12
CA VAL A 15 8.23 2.91 19.30
C VAL A 15 8.77 2.59 17.90
N LEU A 16 7.97 2.83 16.87
CA LEU A 16 8.41 2.65 15.49
C LEU A 16 9.21 3.88 15.05
N PRO A 17 10.54 3.79 14.80
CA PRO A 17 11.36 4.96 14.45
C PRO A 17 11.14 5.45 13.01
N ARG A 18 10.51 4.62 12.18
CA ARG A 18 10.18 4.91 10.78
C ARG A 18 8.95 4.11 10.34
N CYS A 19 8.43 4.43 9.16
CA CYS A 19 7.42 3.62 8.53
C CYS A 19 7.94 2.19 8.29
N VAL A 20 7.08 1.20 8.54
CA VAL A 20 7.39 -0.21 8.36
C VAL A 20 7.11 -0.71 6.94
N ASN A 21 6.62 0.12 6.01
CA ASN A 21 6.51 -0.24 4.59
C ASN A 21 7.82 0.17 3.89
N PRO A 22 8.48 -0.73 3.13
CA PRO A 22 7.96 -2.01 2.62
C PRO A 22 8.32 -3.29 3.39
N GLU A 23 9.09 -3.22 4.48
CA GLU A 23 9.61 -4.42 5.15
C GLU A 23 8.53 -5.24 5.89
N GLY A 24 7.56 -4.54 6.46
CA GLY A 24 6.53 -5.05 7.35
C GLY A 24 7.06 -5.49 8.72
N ILE A 25 6.14 -5.86 9.60
CA ILE A 25 6.47 -6.45 10.91
C ILE A 25 5.63 -7.71 11.16
N PHE A 26 6.19 -8.65 11.93
CA PHE A 26 5.55 -9.92 12.30
C PHE A 26 5.19 -10.01 13.79
N TRP A 27 5.59 -9.03 14.59
CA TRP A 27 5.20 -8.93 15.99
C TRP A 27 3.95 -8.08 16.18
N THR A 28 3.35 -8.16 17.36
CA THR A 28 2.19 -7.36 17.74
C THR A 28 2.61 -5.91 17.98
N ALA A 29 1.87 -4.97 17.40
CA ALA A 29 2.07 -3.53 17.63
C ALA A 29 0.72 -2.80 17.60
N ILE A 30 0.74 -1.52 17.98
CA ILE A 30 -0.40 -0.62 17.77
C ILE A 30 -0.42 -0.17 16.31
N TRP A 31 -1.59 -0.29 15.70
CA TRP A 31 -1.91 0.21 14.38
C TRP A 31 -3.11 1.13 14.47
N TYR A 32 -3.26 1.99 13.46
CA TYR A 32 -4.39 2.88 13.32
C TYR A 32 -5.14 2.51 12.05
N VAL A 33 -6.43 2.22 12.18
CA VAL A 33 -7.29 1.87 11.04
C VAL A 33 -8.35 2.94 10.86
N PRO A 34 -8.61 3.41 9.62
CA PRO A 34 -9.66 4.38 9.38
C PRO A 34 -11.04 3.71 9.52
N THR A 35 -12.00 4.41 10.11
CA THR A 35 -13.36 3.91 10.30
C THR A 35 -14.05 3.55 8.97
N CYS A 36 -13.71 4.26 7.89
CA CYS A 36 -14.25 3.99 6.55
C CYS A 36 -13.59 2.81 5.82
N ALA A 37 -12.41 2.34 6.27
CA ALA A 37 -11.69 1.24 5.64
C ALA A 37 -10.83 0.46 6.65
N PRO A 38 -11.43 -0.39 7.51
CA PRO A 38 -10.70 -1.13 8.55
C PRO A 38 -9.57 -2.04 8.05
N SER A 39 -9.58 -2.41 6.77
CA SER A 39 -8.51 -3.18 6.10
C SER A 39 -7.33 -2.33 5.61
N PHE A 40 -7.28 -1.03 5.95
CA PHE A 40 -6.20 -0.10 5.65
C PHE A 40 -5.35 0.22 6.89
N PRO A 41 -4.42 -0.65 7.30
CA PRO A 41 -3.60 -0.43 8.49
C PRO A 41 -2.55 0.68 8.27
N VAL A 42 -2.51 1.63 9.21
CA VAL A 42 -1.49 2.67 9.32
C VAL A 42 -0.62 2.38 10.53
N CYS A 43 0.70 2.32 10.35
CA CYS A 43 1.59 2.11 11.48
C CYS A 43 1.65 3.35 12.39
N ALA A 44 1.93 3.17 13.68
CA ALA A 44 2.00 4.25 14.66
C ALA A 44 2.87 5.44 14.21
N TYR A 45 4.05 5.17 13.62
CA TYR A 45 4.91 6.22 13.06
C TYR A 45 4.19 7.12 12.04
N CYS A 46 3.47 6.51 11.08
CA CYS A 46 2.78 7.27 10.04
C CYS A 46 1.58 8.03 10.62
N TYR A 47 0.87 7.43 11.56
CA TYR A 47 -0.24 8.09 12.23
C TYR A 47 0.24 9.32 12.99
N GLU A 48 1.22 9.18 13.88
CA GLU A 48 1.77 10.29 14.68
C GLU A 48 2.35 11.40 13.81
N LYS A 49 3.06 11.05 12.74
CA LYS A 49 3.74 12.02 11.89
C LYS A 49 2.81 12.75 10.92
N HIS A 50 1.81 12.05 10.36
CA HIS A 50 1.05 12.54 9.21
C HIS A 50 -0.44 12.76 9.48
N ILE A 51 -1.02 12.06 10.46
CA ILE A 51 -2.48 12.05 10.68
C ILE A 51 -2.84 12.77 11.98
N GLN A 52 -2.13 12.47 13.07
CA GLN A 52 -2.35 13.06 14.40
C GLN A 52 -2.37 14.59 14.38
N PRO A 53 -1.52 15.29 13.60
CA PRO A 53 -1.54 16.76 13.56
C PRO A 53 -2.72 17.36 12.79
N THR A 54 -3.60 16.53 12.20
CA THR A 54 -4.68 16.97 11.32
C THR A 54 -6.05 16.81 11.98
N PRO A 55 -7.09 17.54 11.54
CA PRO A 55 -8.45 17.39 12.06
C PRO A 55 -9.05 15.98 11.88
N HIS A 56 -8.43 15.13 11.04
CA HIS A 56 -8.92 13.80 10.70
C HIS A 56 -8.42 12.71 11.64
N ALA A 57 -7.59 13.03 12.65
CA ALA A 57 -7.06 12.07 13.62
C ALA A 57 -8.16 11.24 14.28
N GLY A 58 -9.29 11.87 14.61
CA GLY A 58 -10.45 11.19 15.22
C GLY A 58 -11.19 10.20 14.31
N LEU A 59 -10.82 10.10 13.04
CA LEU A 59 -11.40 9.12 12.09
C LEU A 59 -10.62 7.80 12.07
N PHE A 60 -9.61 7.66 12.93
CA PHE A 60 -8.79 6.46 13.03
C PHE A 60 -8.90 5.85 14.42
N GLU A 61 -9.03 4.53 14.46
CA GLU A 61 -9.11 3.75 15.68
C GLU A 61 -7.77 3.03 15.93
N ALA A 62 -7.28 3.11 17.17
CA ALA A 62 -6.11 2.36 17.59
C ALA A 62 -6.50 0.90 17.83
N VAL A 63 -5.83 -0.01 17.14
CA VAL A 63 -6.06 -1.45 17.21
C VAL A 63 -4.75 -2.19 17.40
N TRP A 64 -4.82 -3.29 18.17
CA TRP A 64 -3.71 -4.21 18.33
C TRP A 64 -3.77 -5.25 17.22
N LEU A 65 -2.82 -5.18 16.29
CA LEU A 65 -2.71 -6.15 15.21
C LEU A 65 -1.37 -6.90 15.32
N LYS A 66 -1.45 -8.21 15.14
CA LYS A 66 -0.30 -9.10 15.00
C LYS A 66 -0.15 -9.42 13.51
N GLY A 67 1.04 -9.22 12.95
CA GLY A 67 1.37 -9.82 11.65
C GLY A 67 1.27 -11.33 11.82
N GLY A 68 0.33 -11.97 11.11
CA GLY A 68 0.15 -13.42 11.18
C GLY A 68 1.33 -14.16 10.54
N ASP A 69 1.06 -15.16 9.71
CA ASP A 69 2.11 -15.83 8.92
C ASP A 69 2.70 -14.93 7.82
N THR A 70 2.15 -13.73 7.63
CA THR A 70 2.63 -12.71 6.68
C THR A 70 2.91 -11.40 7.41
N SER A 71 3.88 -10.64 6.91
CA SER A 71 4.24 -9.35 7.49
C SER A 71 3.11 -8.34 7.29
N LEU A 72 2.74 -7.63 8.36
CA LEU A 72 1.76 -6.55 8.29
C LEU A 72 2.46 -5.28 7.77
N LEU A 73 1.91 -4.72 6.70
CA LEU A 73 2.47 -3.57 5.99
C LEU A 73 1.66 -2.30 6.28
N CYS A 74 2.34 -1.16 6.43
CA CYS A 74 1.69 0.14 6.47
C CYS A 74 1.19 0.54 5.09
N GLN A 75 -0.10 0.82 4.95
CA GLN A 75 -0.69 1.25 3.66
C GLN A 75 -0.64 2.77 3.44
N TRP A 76 -0.28 3.54 4.48
CA TRP A 76 -0.27 5.01 4.42
C TRP A 76 0.88 5.60 3.62
N ASN A 77 2.11 5.10 3.79
CA ASN A 77 3.32 5.72 3.21
C ASN A 77 3.51 5.36 1.72
N THR A 78 2.54 5.72 0.89
CA THR A 78 2.55 5.48 -0.56
C THR A 78 2.67 6.80 -1.32
N PRO A 79 3.21 6.80 -2.56
CA PRO A 79 3.29 8.02 -3.38
C PRO A 79 1.93 8.74 -3.54
N ARG A 80 0.85 7.98 -3.69
CA ARG A 80 -0.51 8.52 -3.83
C ARG A 80 -0.98 9.26 -2.59
N VAL A 81 -0.87 8.64 -1.41
CA VAL A 81 -1.27 9.28 -0.15
C VAL A 81 -0.41 10.51 0.11
N MET A 82 0.91 10.41 -0.09
CA MET A 82 1.81 11.56 0.13
C MET A 82 1.50 12.73 -0.80
N ALA A 83 1.15 12.47 -2.07
CA ALA A 83 0.75 13.52 -3.01
C ALA A 83 -0.56 14.21 -2.60
N HIS A 84 -1.61 13.44 -2.26
CA HIS A 84 -2.88 14.02 -1.81
C HIS A 84 -2.76 14.70 -0.45
N LEU A 85 -1.93 14.17 0.46
CA LEU A 85 -1.67 14.79 1.76
C LEU A 85 -0.98 16.16 1.60
N ALA A 86 0.00 16.26 0.69
CA ALA A 86 0.65 17.53 0.36
C ALA A 86 -0.31 18.54 -0.27
N ALA A 87 -1.31 18.06 -1.02
CA ALA A 87 -2.38 18.90 -1.59
C ALA A 87 -3.50 19.23 -0.60
N GLY A 88 -3.54 18.61 0.59
CA GLY A 88 -4.65 18.74 1.55
C GLY A 88 -5.94 18.06 1.10
N ASP A 89 -5.87 17.14 0.13
CA ASP A 89 -7.02 16.51 -0.52
C ASP A 89 -7.44 15.22 0.22
N TRP A 90 -8.16 15.41 1.32
CA TRP A 90 -8.63 14.31 2.18
C TRP A 90 -9.72 13.46 1.54
N ASP A 91 -10.52 14.03 0.63
CA ASP A 91 -11.53 13.26 -0.11
C ASP A 91 -10.86 12.21 -1.00
N ALA A 92 -9.79 12.58 -1.71
CA ALA A 92 -9.01 11.62 -2.49
C ALA A 92 -8.27 10.59 -1.63
N ILE A 93 -7.78 10.97 -0.44
CA ILE A 93 -7.19 10.02 0.52
C ILE A 93 -8.25 9.01 0.98
N ASN A 94 -9.43 9.48 1.39
CA ASN A 94 -10.54 8.63 1.83
C ASN A 94 -10.97 7.65 0.73
N ALA A 95 -11.15 8.15 -0.50
CA ALA A 95 -11.47 7.31 -1.65
C ALA A 95 -10.40 6.25 -1.88
N PHE A 96 -9.11 6.61 -1.78
CA PHE A 96 -8.02 5.67 -1.92
C PHE A 96 -7.97 4.64 -0.78
N MET A 97 -8.23 5.02 0.47
CA MET A 97 -8.24 4.06 1.59
C MET A 97 -9.31 2.98 1.38
N ILE A 98 -10.51 3.38 0.96
CA ILE A 98 -11.61 2.46 0.64
C ILE A 98 -11.23 1.56 -0.54
N GLU A 99 -10.71 2.14 -1.62
CA GLU A 99 -10.27 1.40 -2.80
C GLU A 99 -9.18 0.38 -2.44
N ARG A 100 -8.12 0.82 -1.77
CA ARG A 100 -6.95 0.00 -1.44
C ARG A 100 -7.28 -1.10 -0.43
N GLY A 101 -8.19 -0.84 0.51
CA GLY A 101 -8.67 -1.81 1.48
C GLY A 101 -9.43 -3.00 0.85
N ASN A 102 -9.92 -2.85 -0.38
CA ASN A 102 -10.58 -3.91 -1.15
C ASN A 102 -9.65 -4.64 -2.13
N LEU A 103 -8.40 -4.20 -2.25
CA LEU A 103 -7.41 -4.81 -3.15
C LEU A 103 -6.52 -5.80 -2.39
N PRO A 104 -6.22 -6.97 -2.97
CA PRO A 104 -5.22 -7.88 -2.40
C PRO A 104 -3.83 -7.23 -2.39
N ASN A 105 -2.91 -7.74 -1.58
CA ASN A 105 -1.52 -7.34 -1.69
C ASN A 105 -0.90 -7.91 -2.97
N CYS A 106 0.05 -7.17 -3.56
CA CYS A 106 0.87 -7.72 -4.64
C CYS A 106 1.67 -8.92 -4.10
N LYS A 107 1.65 -10.05 -4.82
CA LYS A 107 2.39 -11.27 -4.42
C LYS A 107 3.88 -11.22 -4.73
N GLY A 108 4.34 -10.16 -5.42
CA GLY A 108 5.75 -9.96 -5.72
C GLY A 108 6.37 -11.18 -6.44
N PRO A 109 7.57 -11.63 -6.02
CA PRO A 109 8.23 -12.80 -6.61
C PRO A 109 7.48 -14.12 -6.42
N ALA A 110 6.61 -14.24 -5.40
CA ALA A 110 5.79 -15.44 -5.22
C ALA A 110 4.79 -15.62 -6.36
N GLY A 111 4.47 -14.53 -7.08
CA GLY A 111 3.66 -14.54 -8.28
C GLY A 111 2.18 -14.87 -8.04
N HIS A 112 1.42 -14.73 -9.11
CA HIS A 112 -0.01 -14.93 -9.20
C HIS A 112 -0.30 -16.12 -10.13
N THR A 113 -1.39 -16.83 -9.87
CA THR A 113 -1.88 -17.91 -10.73
C THR A 113 -3.15 -17.45 -11.43
N GLY A 114 -3.45 -17.98 -12.62
CA GLY A 114 -4.63 -17.56 -13.40
C GLY A 114 -5.98 -17.71 -12.67
N LEU A 115 -6.02 -18.48 -11.58
CA LEU A 115 -7.21 -18.74 -10.77
C LEU A 115 -7.45 -17.70 -9.66
N ASP A 116 -6.52 -16.78 -9.40
CA ASP A 116 -6.66 -15.83 -8.30
C ASP A 116 -7.48 -14.57 -8.62
N GLY A 117 -8.03 -14.50 -9.84
CA GLY A 117 -8.90 -13.40 -10.28
C GLY A 117 -8.20 -12.04 -10.39
N SER A 118 -6.85 -12.01 -10.36
CA SER A 118 -6.11 -10.75 -10.44
C SER A 118 -6.32 -10.05 -11.77
N ARG A 119 -6.57 -8.74 -11.72
CA ARG A 119 -6.54 -7.86 -12.90
C ARG A 119 -5.11 -7.41 -13.16
N TRP A 120 -4.80 -7.25 -14.45
CA TRP A 120 -3.47 -6.91 -14.93
C TRP A 120 -3.53 -5.76 -15.90
N TYR A 121 -2.50 -4.93 -15.86
CA TYR A 121 -2.39 -3.72 -16.66
C TYR A 121 -1.07 -3.74 -17.42
N GLY A 122 -1.16 -3.59 -18.73
CA GLY A 122 -0.02 -3.48 -19.63
C GLY A 122 0.11 -2.07 -20.17
N MET A 123 1.30 -1.73 -20.66
CA MET A 123 1.52 -0.47 -21.37
C MET A 123 0.88 -0.52 -22.76
N ILE A 124 0.42 0.64 -23.24
CA ILE A 124 -0.17 0.80 -24.57
C ILE A 124 0.45 2.00 -25.31
N GLY A 125 0.27 2.00 -26.63
CA GLY A 125 0.68 3.11 -27.50
C GLY A 125 2.07 2.93 -28.10
N ALA A 126 2.60 4.01 -28.69
CA ALA A 126 3.82 3.98 -29.49
C ALA A 126 5.09 3.59 -28.70
N TRP A 127 5.04 3.67 -27.37
CA TRP A 127 6.17 3.39 -26.47
C TRP A 127 5.88 2.22 -25.54
N GLU A 128 5.01 1.29 -25.96
CA GLU A 128 4.76 0.08 -25.18
C GLU A 128 6.05 -0.74 -25.01
N ILE A 129 6.21 -1.31 -23.82
CA ILE A 129 7.18 -2.37 -23.58
C ILE A 129 6.40 -3.68 -23.74
N GLN A 130 6.66 -4.42 -24.81
CA GLN A 130 5.96 -5.68 -25.05
C GLN A 130 6.21 -6.67 -23.90
N GLY A 131 5.11 -7.27 -23.41
CA GLY A 131 5.14 -8.20 -22.29
C GLY A 131 5.18 -7.55 -20.91
N PHE A 132 5.30 -6.23 -20.81
CA PHE A 132 5.25 -5.52 -19.53
C PHE A 132 3.86 -5.62 -18.89
N VAL A 133 3.83 -6.01 -17.61
CA VAL A 133 2.61 -6.13 -16.83
C VAL A 133 2.80 -5.74 -15.36
N ILE A 134 1.81 -5.05 -14.83
CA ILE A 134 1.68 -4.81 -13.39
C ILE A 134 0.33 -5.32 -12.89
N CYS A 135 0.32 -5.84 -11.66
CA CYS A 135 -0.93 -6.26 -11.03
C CYS A 135 -1.78 -5.04 -10.67
N GLU A 136 -3.08 -5.28 -10.47
CA GLU A 136 -4.04 -4.27 -10.08
C GLU A 136 -3.58 -3.39 -8.91
N THR A 137 -3.09 -3.98 -7.83
CA THR A 137 -2.65 -3.23 -6.65
C THR A 137 -1.52 -2.25 -6.99
N CYS A 138 -0.52 -2.69 -7.76
CA CYS A 138 0.55 -1.81 -8.19
C CYS A 138 0.07 -0.74 -9.18
N TYR A 139 -0.90 -1.05 -10.05
CA TYR A 139 -1.52 -0.06 -10.93
C TYR A 139 -2.25 1.03 -10.13
N HIS A 140 -3.06 0.67 -9.14
CA HIS A 140 -3.80 1.64 -8.33
C HIS A 140 -2.92 2.47 -7.38
N GLU A 141 -1.79 1.90 -6.92
CA GLU A 141 -0.82 2.61 -6.08
C GLU A 141 0.11 3.54 -6.88
N LEU A 142 0.50 3.16 -8.10
CA LEU A 142 1.56 3.85 -8.86
C LEU A 142 1.06 4.60 -10.10
N VAL A 143 -0.08 4.24 -10.68
CA VAL A 143 -0.47 4.69 -12.03
C VAL A 143 -1.85 5.32 -12.08
N ALA A 144 -2.89 4.65 -11.57
CA ALA A 144 -4.30 4.99 -11.81
C ALA A 144 -4.69 6.45 -11.48
N TRP A 145 -4.00 7.05 -10.52
CA TRP A 145 -4.31 8.36 -9.96
C TRP A 145 -3.53 9.53 -10.60
N ASN A 146 -2.59 9.25 -11.49
CA ASN A 146 -1.75 10.26 -12.12
C ASN A 146 -1.78 10.16 -13.66
N GLN A 147 -0.99 10.98 -14.34
CA GLN A 147 -0.98 11.08 -15.80
C GLN A 147 -0.52 9.78 -16.48
N LEU A 148 0.24 8.92 -15.80
CA LEU A 148 0.72 7.67 -16.37
C LEU A 148 -0.43 6.74 -16.80
N ARG A 149 -1.62 6.88 -16.20
CA ARG A 149 -2.80 6.07 -16.55
C ARG A 149 -3.15 6.07 -18.04
N SER A 150 -2.84 7.14 -18.78
CA SER A 150 -3.13 7.20 -20.22
C SER A 150 -2.27 6.26 -21.07
N TYR A 151 -1.17 5.76 -20.50
CA TYR A 151 -0.26 4.81 -21.16
C TYR A 151 -0.54 3.36 -20.76
N PHE A 152 -1.63 3.09 -20.04
CA PHE A 152 -1.97 1.77 -19.54
C PHE A 152 -3.38 1.38 -19.94
N ALA A 153 -3.58 0.10 -20.23
CA ALA A 153 -4.89 -0.50 -20.39
C ALA A 153 -4.97 -1.82 -19.62
N THR A 154 -6.18 -2.24 -19.30
CA THR A 154 -6.42 -3.58 -18.78
C THR A 154 -6.03 -4.59 -19.85
N THR A 155 -5.09 -5.46 -19.52
CA THR A 155 -4.74 -6.62 -20.36
C THR A 155 -5.81 -7.69 -20.12
N PRO A 156 -6.22 -8.49 -21.13
CA PRO A 156 -7.13 -9.59 -20.92
C PRO A 156 -6.67 -10.47 -19.75
N THR A 157 -7.60 -10.91 -18.90
CA THR A 157 -7.32 -11.80 -17.79
C THR A 157 -6.57 -13.02 -18.31
N ILE A 158 -5.41 -13.31 -17.71
CA ILE A 158 -4.59 -14.45 -18.05
C ILE A 158 -5.42 -15.71 -17.83
N LYS A 159 -5.76 -16.42 -18.91
CA LYS A 159 -6.65 -17.59 -18.90
C LYS A 159 -5.92 -18.91 -18.64
N SER A 160 -4.60 -18.93 -18.45
CA SER A 160 -3.88 -20.18 -18.21
C SER A 160 -3.60 -20.40 -16.72
N ASP A 161 -4.09 -21.54 -16.25
CA ASP A 161 -3.89 -22.13 -14.93
C ASP A 161 -2.43 -22.57 -14.70
N ALA A 162 -1.69 -22.85 -15.78
CA ALA A 162 -0.36 -23.43 -15.74
C ALA A 162 0.81 -22.44 -15.61
N SER A 163 0.59 -21.11 -15.66
CA SER A 163 1.69 -20.12 -15.65
C SER A 163 1.67 -19.23 -14.41
N LEU A 164 2.85 -19.07 -13.79
CA LEU A 164 3.10 -18.13 -12.70
C LEU A 164 3.41 -16.74 -13.28
N TRP A 165 2.65 -15.74 -12.89
CA TRP A 165 2.85 -14.36 -13.34
C TRP A 165 3.38 -13.50 -12.22
N THR A 166 4.38 -12.68 -12.51
CA THR A 166 4.92 -11.74 -11.54
C THR A 166 4.66 -10.31 -11.96
N CYS A 167 4.50 -9.43 -10.98
CA CYS A 167 4.31 -8.00 -11.24
C CYS A 167 5.69 -7.36 -11.49
N ASP A 168 5.89 -6.75 -12.66
CA ASP A 168 7.17 -6.12 -13.02
C ASP A 168 7.55 -5.00 -12.05
N ALA A 169 6.56 -4.22 -11.58
CA ALA A 169 6.77 -3.18 -10.58
C ALA A 169 7.09 -3.73 -9.17
N ALA A 170 6.91 -5.03 -8.92
CA ALA A 170 7.29 -5.66 -7.66
C ALA A 170 8.60 -6.44 -7.76
N VAL A 171 8.87 -7.07 -8.91
CA VAL A 171 10.06 -7.92 -9.11
C VAL A 171 11.26 -7.14 -9.66
N VAL A 172 11.05 -6.07 -10.42
CA VAL A 172 12.12 -5.27 -11.01
C VAL A 172 12.21 -3.92 -10.28
N PRO A 173 13.18 -3.73 -9.35
CA PRO A 173 13.27 -2.51 -8.55
C PRO A 173 13.36 -1.23 -9.39
N LEU A 174 14.05 -1.31 -10.53
CA LEU A 174 14.21 -0.19 -11.46
C LEU A 174 12.87 0.29 -12.03
N ILE A 175 11.95 -0.62 -12.33
CA ILE A 175 10.60 -0.27 -12.83
C ILE A 175 9.83 0.49 -11.77
N LYS A 176 9.79 -0.02 -10.52
CA LYS A 176 9.08 0.63 -9.42
C LYS A 176 9.62 2.04 -9.15
N GLU A 177 10.95 2.17 -9.15
CA GLU A 177 11.61 3.43 -8.91
C GLU A 177 11.44 4.41 -10.08
N GLY A 178 11.49 3.93 -11.32
CA GLY A 178 11.19 4.73 -12.51
C GLY A 178 9.78 5.33 -12.47
N LEU A 179 8.77 4.51 -12.14
CA LEU A 179 7.39 4.97 -11.97
C LEU A 179 7.29 6.03 -10.85
N ARG A 180 7.91 5.80 -9.70
CA ARG A 180 7.93 6.78 -8.59
C ARG A 180 8.55 8.11 -8.99
N ARG A 181 9.64 8.09 -9.75
CA ARG A 181 10.29 9.32 -10.26
C ARG A 181 9.42 10.05 -11.27
N ALA A 182 8.77 9.33 -12.17
CA ALA A 182 7.84 9.92 -13.13
C ALA A 182 6.66 10.61 -12.43
N ILE A 183 6.13 10.01 -11.36
CA ILE A 183 5.09 10.63 -10.51
C ILE A 183 5.60 11.93 -9.87
N ALA A 184 6.81 11.91 -9.30
CA ALA A 184 7.39 13.07 -8.63
C ALA A 184 7.85 14.17 -9.60
N SER A 185 7.89 13.91 -10.90
CA SER A 185 8.48 14.81 -11.90
C SER A 185 7.85 14.62 -13.28
N PRO A 186 6.58 15.03 -13.43
CA PRO A 186 5.86 14.87 -14.69
C PRO A 186 6.50 15.64 -15.87
N ASN A 187 7.27 16.71 -15.61
CA ASN A 187 7.83 17.61 -16.62
C ASN A 187 9.37 17.64 -16.62
N ARG A 188 10.04 16.47 -16.55
CA ARG A 188 11.51 16.37 -16.64
C ARG A 188 12.01 15.72 -17.94
N TRP A 189 11.12 15.55 -18.91
CA TRP A 189 11.44 14.95 -20.21
C TRP A 189 11.31 15.94 -21.37
N ASP A 190 11.00 17.19 -21.04
CA ASP A 190 11.06 18.39 -21.89
C ASP A 190 12.47 19.01 -21.92
#